data_AF-A0A962WR81-F1
#
_entry.id   AF-A0A962WR81-F1
#
_cell.length_a   1.000
_cell.length_b   1.000
_cell.length_c   1.000
_cell.angle_alpha   90.00
_cell.angle_beta   90.00
_cell.angle_gamma   90.00
#
_symmetry.space_group_name_H-M   'P 1'
#
loop_
_entity.id
_entity.type
_entity.pdbx_description
1 polymer ?
#
loop_
_entity_poly.entity_id
_entity_poly.type
_entity_poly.pdbx_seq_one_letter_code
_entity_poly.pdbx_strand_id
1 'polypeptide(L)'
;MHVLLTGATGYLGRHLLARLLGDGHRVSVLVRPRRGQLQLRVVETLRPLPLPAGRPLPEIQVLAGDVAAPHCGLDAGALTSLRAAPPDAFVHAAGMTRFETHLAADIAHHNREGTRIAHALARDLGVARFVHLSTAYVAGTASAPFGAADLELGQDFHNPYEAAKYHTEQDLRAQAGLGPALDVVRPSIVVGGCPLGDGDAVSTVYTFIKALHFLRECARRDTARGRGRLAAQGIGVVGTRCRLPLRVAADPAHRLDLVHVDDVVDTVVDALAAPPAAWRVHQVTGPGTTLDELRSGICETLAIDGPRFVAADNAAPRTRLEQQFDRITRVYQPYLHHAPCFRLPAGRRPRPIDVAAFSRAFLTQMGDRAGNGAGAGVGALALAVAGVREPRDYFRALVEGEIGRHFLARHDFVDLRVCFRLGGEQAGDTTVHFSRGRASLVDPGSPFAADCTYVLDSDLFMRIVAGQADLRSAFFAGRVRIHGDKELALKFGALLGLYYHRIEEHVLEEVAV
;
A
#
# COMPACT_ATOMS: atom_id res chain seq x y z
N MET A 1 6.02 19.54 -24.65
CA MET A 1 6.99 18.45 -24.43
C MET A 1 6.26 17.12 -24.37
N HIS A 2 6.93 16.07 -24.83
CA HIS A 2 6.58 14.67 -24.67
C HIS A 2 7.47 14.04 -23.59
N VAL A 3 6.86 13.49 -22.53
CA VAL A 3 7.57 12.92 -21.39
C VAL A 3 7.32 11.42 -21.30
N LEU A 4 8.38 10.63 -21.18
CA LEU A 4 8.29 9.22 -20.78
C LEU A 4 8.29 9.15 -19.24
N LEU A 5 7.29 8.52 -18.66
CA LEU A 5 7.11 8.42 -17.21
C LEU A 5 7.01 6.95 -16.78
N THR A 6 7.84 6.54 -15.83
CA THR A 6 7.67 5.26 -15.11
C THR A 6 7.13 5.51 -13.71
N GLY A 7 6.45 4.52 -13.13
CA GLY A 7 5.91 4.65 -11.77
C GLY A 7 4.61 5.46 -11.68
N ALA A 8 3.96 5.72 -12.82
CA ALA A 8 2.73 6.51 -12.91
C ALA A 8 1.57 6.00 -12.03
N THR A 9 1.54 4.71 -11.70
CA THR A 9 0.52 4.10 -10.81
C THR A 9 0.88 4.16 -9.32
N GLY A 10 2.08 4.64 -8.97
CA GLY A 10 2.52 4.86 -7.60
C GLY A 10 2.05 6.20 -7.05
N TYR A 11 2.26 6.41 -5.74
CA TYR A 11 1.85 7.64 -5.05
C TYR A 11 2.38 8.91 -5.73
N LEU A 12 3.70 9.08 -5.85
CA LEU A 12 4.29 10.27 -6.48
C LEU A 12 3.98 10.33 -7.98
N GLY A 13 4.11 9.21 -8.69
CA GLY A 13 4.01 9.17 -10.15
C GLY A 13 2.64 9.60 -10.68
N ARG A 14 1.54 9.36 -9.95
CA ARG A 14 0.22 9.82 -10.39
C ARG A 14 0.00 11.32 -10.25
N HIS A 15 0.57 11.93 -9.20
CA HIS A 15 0.52 13.37 -9.01
C HIS A 15 1.36 14.06 -10.08
N LEU A 16 2.53 13.47 -10.41
CA LEU A 16 3.33 13.89 -11.56
C LEU A 16 2.55 13.74 -12.87
N LEU A 17 1.89 12.62 -13.12
CA LEU A 17 1.09 12.42 -14.34
C LEU A 17 -0.04 13.45 -14.44
N ALA A 18 -0.84 13.62 -13.39
CA ALA A 18 -1.94 14.59 -13.36
C ALA A 18 -1.45 16.02 -13.62
N ARG A 19 -0.33 16.40 -12.98
CA ARG A 19 0.30 17.71 -13.21
C ARG A 19 0.80 17.88 -14.64
N LEU A 20 1.55 16.92 -15.16
CA LEU A 20 2.12 16.99 -16.52
C LEU A 20 1.01 17.13 -17.57
N LEU A 21 -0.08 16.36 -17.44
CA LEU A 21 -1.23 16.47 -18.31
C LEU A 21 -1.95 17.82 -18.17
N GLY A 22 -2.06 18.32 -16.93
CA GLY A 22 -2.67 19.61 -16.65
C GLY A 22 -1.89 20.79 -17.23
N ASP A 23 -0.57 20.68 -17.29
CA ASP A 23 0.34 21.65 -17.92
C ASP A 23 0.37 21.49 -19.47
N GLY A 24 -0.36 20.53 -20.03
CA GLY A 24 -0.50 20.32 -21.47
C GLY A 24 0.61 19.45 -22.09
N HIS A 25 1.38 18.72 -21.30
CA HIS A 25 2.40 17.80 -21.81
C HIS A 25 1.79 16.49 -22.31
N ARG A 26 2.34 15.96 -23.41
CA ARG A 26 2.05 14.57 -23.84
C ARG A 26 2.84 13.63 -22.96
N VAL A 27 2.24 12.52 -22.51
CA VAL A 27 2.92 11.59 -21.59
C VAL A 27 2.78 10.16 -22.10
N SER A 28 3.92 9.48 -22.28
CA SER A 28 3.98 8.02 -22.42
C SER A 28 4.24 7.43 -21.04
N VAL A 29 3.35 6.57 -20.55
CA VAL A 29 3.49 5.91 -19.25
C VAL A 29 3.88 4.46 -19.42
N LEU A 30 4.98 4.05 -18.78
CA LEU A 30 5.40 2.65 -18.73
C LEU A 30 4.80 1.98 -17.49
N VAL A 31 3.99 0.96 -17.72
CA VAL A 31 3.20 0.29 -16.68
C VAL A 31 3.46 -1.22 -16.72
N ARG A 32 3.81 -1.77 -15.54
CA ARG A 32 4.03 -3.22 -15.39
C ARG A 32 2.73 -4.00 -15.64
N PRO A 33 2.71 -4.99 -16.55
CA PRO A 33 1.53 -5.83 -16.75
C PRO A 33 1.07 -6.53 -15.48
N ARG A 34 -0.25 -6.58 -15.27
CA ARG A 34 -0.95 -7.39 -14.25
C ARG A 34 -2.20 -7.98 -14.91
N ARG A 35 -2.80 -9.03 -14.35
CA ARG A 35 -4.10 -9.55 -14.83
C ARG A 35 -5.12 -8.38 -14.87
N GLY A 36 -5.48 -7.91 -16.08
CA GLY A 36 -6.34 -6.73 -16.29
C GLY A 36 -5.91 -5.86 -17.48
N GLN A 37 -6.70 -4.81 -17.79
CA GLN A 37 -6.40 -3.85 -18.87
C GLN A 37 -5.46 -2.74 -18.37
N LEU A 38 -4.27 -2.60 -18.98
CA LEU A 38 -3.23 -1.63 -18.60
C LEU A 38 -3.75 -0.19 -18.55
N GLN A 39 -4.60 0.19 -19.50
CA GLN A 39 -5.18 1.53 -19.63
C GLN A 39 -6.11 1.86 -18.47
N LEU A 40 -6.96 0.91 -18.05
CA LEU A 40 -7.87 1.10 -16.90
C LEU A 40 -7.09 1.45 -15.62
N ARG A 41 -5.91 0.86 -15.43
CA ARG A 41 -5.08 1.16 -14.25
C ARG A 41 -4.60 2.61 -14.22
N VAL A 42 -4.28 3.19 -15.37
CA VAL A 42 -3.88 4.60 -15.48
C VAL A 42 -5.08 5.50 -15.20
N VAL A 43 -6.25 5.18 -15.76
CA VAL A 43 -7.50 5.93 -15.53
C VAL A 43 -7.91 5.91 -14.06
N GLU A 44 -7.96 4.73 -13.42
CA GLU A 44 -8.30 4.59 -12.00
C GLU A 44 -7.34 5.35 -11.08
N THR A 45 -6.06 5.39 -11.47
CA THR A 45 -5.04 6.10 -10.71
C THR A 45 -5.25 7.62 -10.74
N LEU A 46 -5.74 8.17 -11.86
CA LEU A 46 -6.01 9.60 -12.04
C LEU A 46 -7.37 10.04 -11.49
N ARG A 47 -8.34 9.12 -11.40
CA ARG A 47 -9.71 9.37 -10.92
C ARG A 47 -9.82 10.20 -9.63
N PRO A 48 -9.00 10.01 -8.58
CA PRO A 48 -9.12 10.80 -7.34
C PRO A 48 -8.44 12.17 -7.40
N LEU A 49 -7.80 12.54 -8.52
CA LEU A 49 -7.02 13.77 -8.63
C LEU A 49 -7.80 14.85 -9.40
N PRO A 50 -7.70 16.13 -8.98
CA PRO A 50 -8.27 17.22 -9.75
C PRO A 50 -7.50 17.35 -11.07
N LEU A 51 -8.20 17.17 -12.19
CA LEU A 51 -7.69 17.46 -13.53
C LEU A 51 -8.32 18.78 -14.01
N PRO A 52 -7.59 19.62 -14.77
CA PRO A 52 -8.11 20.92 -15.20
C PRO A 52 -9.42 20.77 -15.98
N ALA A 53 -10.46 21.46 -15.52
CA ALA A 53 -11.76 21.49 -16.18
C ALA A 53 -11.72 22.34 -17.45
N GLY A 54 -12.46 21.93 -18.49
CA GLY A 54 -12.70 22.76 -19.67
C GLY A 54 -11.58 22.79 -20.72
N ARG A 55 -10.54 21.94 -20.59
CA ARG A 55 -9.56 21.69 -21.65
C ARG A 55 -9.46 20.19 -21.94
N PRO A 56 -9.42 19.76 -23.21
CA PRO A 56 -9.13 18.37 -23.53
C PRO A 56 -7.74 18.03 -23.03
N LEU A 57 -7.63 16.93 -22.28
CA LEU A 57 -6.34 16.43 -21.83
C LEU A 57 -5.54 15.94 -23.05
N PRO A 58 -4.21 16.16 -23.07
CA PRO A 58 -3.35 15.62 -24.11
C PRO A 58 -3.36 14.08 -24.07
N GLU A 59 -3.00 13.48 -25.21
CA GLU A 59 -2.94 12.04 -25.38
C GLU A 59 -1.99 11.38 -24.38
N ILE A 60 -2.46 10.29 -23.74
CA ILE A 60 -1.66 9.42 -22.89
C ILE A 60 -1.38 8.13 -23.64
N GLN A 61 -0.11 7.83 -23.91
CA GLN A 61 0.29 6.55 -24.47
C GLN A 61 0.62 5.58 -23.33
N VAL A 62 -0.08 4.46 -23.23
CA VAL A 62 0.19 3.45 -22.19
C VAL A 62 1.04 2.34 -22.77
N LEU A 63 2.25 2.16 -22.24
CA LEU A 63 3.22 1.17 -22.69
C LEU A 63 3.35 0.06 -21.64
N ALA A 64 3.21 -1.19 -22.08
CA ALA A 64 3.51 -2.35 -21.24
C ALA A 64 5.03 -2.47 -21.07
N GLY A 65 5.51 -2.62 -19.84
CA GLY A 65 6.94 -2.86 -19.61
C GLY A 65 7.30 -3.07 -18.14
N ASP A 66 8.50 -3.59 -17.89
CA ASP A 66 9.08 -3.70 -16.56
C ASP A 66 10.49 -3.12 -16.55
N VAL A 67 10.73 -2.15 -15.66
CA VAL A 67 12.01 -1.42 -15.60
C VAL A 67 13.20 -2.34 -15.31
N ALA A 68 12.97 -3.50 -14.70
CA ALA A 68 14.01 -4.48 -14.40
C ALA A 68 14.34 -5.44 -15.57
N ALA A 69 13.56 -5.40 -16.65
CA ALA A 69 13.80 -6.19 -17.86
C ALA A 69 14.60 -5.37 -18.91
N PRO A 70 15.35 -6.02 -19.82
CA PRO A 70 16.06 -5.32 -20.90
C PRO A 70 15.16 -4.34 -21.66
N HIS A 71 15.68 -3.15 -21.97
CA HIS A 71 14.92 -2.05 -22.57
C HIS A 71 13.62 -1.69 -21.82
N CYS A 72 13.63 -1.84 -20.50
CA CYS A 72 12.46 -1.71 -19.63
C CYS A 72 11.28 -2.61 -20.02
N GLY A 73 11.54 -3.76 -20.63
CA GLY A 73 10.53 -4.73 -21.03
C GLY A 73 9.57 -4.25 -22.12
N LEU A 74 9.93 -3.18 -22.84
CA LEU A 74 9.17 -2.69 -23.98
C LEU A 74 9.26 -3.68 -25.14
N ASP A 75 8.14 -3.91 -25.82
CA ASP A 75 8.14 -4.68 -27.06
C ASP A 75 8.77 -3.90 -28.23
N ALA A 76 9.03 -4.60 -29.33
CA ALA A 76 9.66 -4.02 -30.52
C ALA A 76 8.82 -2.89 -31.15
N GLY A 77 7.49 -2.97 -31.06
CA GLY A 77 6.59 -1.94 -31.59
C GLY A 77 6.66 -0.65 -30.78
N ALA A 78 6.63 -0.76 -29.45
CA ALA A 78 6.81 0.35 -28.53
C ALA A 78 8.18 1.02 -28.69
N LEU A 79 9.26 0.22 -28.80
CA LEU A 79 10.60 0.76 -29.06
C LEU A 79 10.69 1.47 -30.41
N THR A 80 10.11 0.90 -31.45
CA THR A 80 10.07 1.54 -32.78
C THR A 80 9.30 2.85 -32.74
N SER A 81 8.15 2.88 -32.06
CA SER A 81 7.33 4.09 -31.87
C SER A 81 8.10 5.18 -31.11
N LEU A 82 8.78 4.83 -30.00
CA LEU A 82 9.57 5.78 -29.23
C LEU A 82 10.81 6.27 -29.99
N ARG A 83 11.45 5.44 -30.81
CA ARG A 83 12.58 5.88 -31.64
C ARG A 83 12.14 6.80 -32.79
N ALA A 84 10.96 6.57 -33.35
CA ALA A 84 10.40 7.41 -34.41
C ALA A 84 9.98 8.79 -33.88
N ALA A 85 9.54 8.87 -32.63
CA ALA A 85 9.23 10.13 -31.94
C ALA A 85 9.81 10.11 -30.51
N PRO A 86 11.12 10.40 -30.36
CA PRO A 86 11.79 10.38 -29.07
C PRO A 86 11.15 11.34 -28.05
N PRO A 87 10.93 10.89 -26.80
CA PRO A 87 10.52 11.78 -25.73
C PRO A 87 11.56 12.87 -25.49
N ASP A 88 11.11 14.09 -25.18
CA ASP A 88 11.99 15.21 -24.79
C ASP A 88 12.69 14.94 -23.45
N ALA A 89 11.99 14.23 -22.54
CA ALA A 89 12.48 13.89 -21.21
C ALA A 89 11.96 12.51 -20.74
N PHE A 90 12.73 11.87 -19.87
CA PHE A 90 12.34 10.65 -19.17
C PHE A 90 12.38 10.90 -17.65
N VAL A 91 11.20 10.90 -17.02
CA VAL A 91 11.04 10.91 -15.57
C VAL A 91 10.94 9.49 -15.02
N HIS A 92 11.96 9.06 -14.29
CA HIS A 92 12.01 7.75 -13.65
C HIS A 92 11.55 7.81 -12.19
N ALA A 93 10.25 7.56 -11.97
CA ALA A 93 9.63 7.49 -10.63
C ALA A 93 9.27 6.06 -10.20
N ALA A 94 9.52 5.04 -11.03
CA ALA A 94 9.35 3.66 -10.61
C ALA A 94 10.40 3.25 -9.58
N GLY A 95 9.97 2.45 -8.61
CA GLY A 95 10.82 1.86 -7.60
C GLY A 95 10.01 1.03 -6.61
N MET A 96 10.67 0.04 -6.01
CA MET A 96 10.14 -0.74 -4.91
C MET A 96 10.43 -0.02 -3.60
N THR A 97 9.41 0.62 -3.04
CA THR A 97 9.44 1.31 -1.75
C THR A 97 9.10 0.33 -0.62
N ARG A 98 10.02 -0.61 -0.40
CA ARG A 98 9.99 -1.65 0.64
C ARG A 98 11.26 -1.57 1.47
N PHE A 99 11.18 -1.90 2.75
CA PHE A 99 12.28 -1.69 3.70
C PHE A 99 12.69 -3.00 4.40
N GLU A 100 12.00 -4.09 4.11
CA GLU A 100 12.22 -5.39 4.71
C GLU A 100 13.53 -6.00 4.21
N THR A 101 14.41 -6.41 5.12
CA THR A 101 15.75 -6.91 4.80
C THR A 101 15.75 -8.17 3.93
N HIS A 102 14.76 -9.05 4.10
CA HIS A 102 14.62 -10.25 3.26
C HIS A 102 14.30 -9.93 1.79
N LEU A 103 13.87 -8.70 1.47
CA LEU A 103 13.62 -8.23 0.11
C LEU A 103 14.82 -7.43 -0.47
N ALA A 104 15.97 -7.39 0.22
CA ALA A 104 17.08 -6.53 -0.19
C ALA A 104 17.55 -6.78 -1.63
N ALA A 105 17.58 -8.05 -2.08
CA ALA A 105 17.94 -8.39 -3.44
C ALA A 105 16.91 -7.87 -4.46
N ASP A 106 15.61 -8.05 -4.19
CA ASP A 106 14.53 -7.55 -5.07
C ASP A 106 14.51 -6.02 -5.11
N ILE A 107 14.76 -5.37 -3.97
CA ILE A 107 14.85 -3.91 -3.85
C ILE A 107 16.03 -3.41 -4.69
N ALA A 108 17.21 -4.01 -4.55
CA ALA A 108 18.39 -3.66 -5.32
C ALA A 108 18.16 -3.88 -6.83
N HIS A 109 17.56 -5.02 -7.21
CA HIS A 109 17.25 -5.33 -8.59
C HIS A 109 16.28 -4.31 -9.21
N HIS A 110 15.18 -3.99 -8.53
CA HIS A 110 14.20 -3.03 -9.06
C HIS A 110 14.69 -1.59 -9.03
N ASN A 111 15.36 -1.17 -7.96
CA ASN A 111 15.71 0.24 -7.76
C ASN A 111 17.03 0.59 -8.43
N ARG A 112 18.08 -0.23 -8.28
CA ARG A 112 19.40 0.05 -8.81
C ARG A 112 19.52 -0.42 -10.25
N GLU A 113 19.34 -1.72 -10.47
CA GLU A 113 19.47 -2.29 -11.81
C GLU A 113 18.37 -1.77 -12.75
N GLY A 114 17.12 -1.68 -12.27
CA GLY A 114 16.03 -1.07 -13.04
C GLY A 114 16.28 0.39 -13.44
N THR A 115 16.91 1.19 -12.57
CA THR A 115 17.31 2.56 -12.92
C THR A 115 18.43 2.57 -13.95
N ARG A 116 19.42 1.68 -13.83
CA ARG A 116 20.52 1.55 -14.80
C ARG A 116 19.98 1.21 -16.19
N ILE A 117 19.02 0.30 -16.27
CA ILE A 117 18.33 -0.07 -17.51
C ILE A 117 17.51 1.12 -18.06
N ALA A 118 16.75 1.81 -17.20
CA ALA A 118 15.97 2.97 -17.61
C ALA A 118 16.84 4.11 -18.15
N HIS A 119 17.98 4.39 -17.50
CA HIS A 119 18.96 5.36 -17.97
C HIS A 119 19.61 4.92 -19.30
N ALA A 120 19.93 3.63 -19.45
CA ALA A 120 20.44 3.10 -20.71
C ALA A 120 19.42 3.23 -21.86
N LEU A 121 18.13 2.99 -21.59
CA LEU A 121 17.04 3.23 -22.54
C LEU A 121 16.93 4.71 -22.89
N ALA A 122 17.03 5.62 -21.92
CA ALA A 122 17.01 7.07 -22.18
C ALA A 122 18.12 7.48 -23.15
N ARG A 123 19.32 6.92 -22.97
CA ARG A 123 20.46 7.15 -23.86
C ARG A 123 20.25 6.55 -25.25
N ASP A 124 19.73 5.32 -25.34
CA ASP A 124 19.41 4.66 -26.62
C ASP A 124 18.36 5.42 -27.43
N LEU A 125 17.36 5.99 -26.75
CA LEU A 125 16.34 6.82 -27.37
C LEU A 125 16.81 8.24 -27.70
N GLY A 126 18.00 8.66 -27.26
CA GLY A 126 18.51 10.02 -27.47
C GLY A 126 17.73 11.10 -26.69
N VAL A 127 17.13 10.74 -25.56
CA VAL A 127 16.38 11.67 -24.71
C VAL A 127 17.33 12.76 -24.19
N ALA A 128 16.87 14.02 -24.16
CA ALA A 128 17.73 15.13 -23.74
C ALA A 128 17.95 15.19 -22.22
N ARG A 129 16.99 14.67 -21.43
CA ARG A 129 16.99 14.74 -19.97
C ARG A 129 16.44 13.48 -19.30
N PHE A 130 17.11 13.04 -18.25
CA PHE A 130 16.67 11.97 -17.38
C PHE A 130 16.53 12.50 -15.94
N VAL A 131 15.31 12.46 -15.42
CA VAL A 131 14.99 12.88 -14.04
C VAL A 131 14.80 11.64 -13.19
N HIS A 132 15.68 11.41 -12.22
CA HIS A 132 15.58 10.29 -11.28
C HIS A 132 14.94 10.72 -9.96
N LEU A 133 13.85 10.05 -9.57
CA LEU A 133 13.27 10.21 -8.24
C LEU A 133 14.01 9.29 -7.25
N SER A 134 14.88 9.90 -6.45
CA SER A 134 15.61 9.26 -5.37
C SER A 134 14.91 9.51 -4.03
N THR A 135 15.66 9.69 -2.94
CA THR A 135 15.19 10.03 -1.60
C THR A 135 16.25 10.86 -0.87
N ALA A 136 15.85 11.78 0.00
CA ALA A 136 16.77 12.49 0.90
C ALA A 136 17.48 11.52 1.87
N TYR A 137 16.89 10.35 2.10
CA TYR A 137 17.41 9.31 3.00
C TYR A 137 18.61 8.52 2.43
N VAL A 138 19.14 8.89 1.27
CA VAL A 138 20.52 8.51 0.88
C VAL A 138 21.56 9.05 1.87
N ALA A 139 21.16 10.00 2.73
CA ALA A 139 21.90 10.43 3.90
C ALA A 139 22.15 9.31 4.93
N GLY A 140 21.34 8.25 4.94
CA GLY A 140 21.52 7.09 5.83
C GLY A 140 21.62 7.49 7.30
N THR A 141 22.76 7.19 7.93
CA THR A 141 23.08 7.50 9.34
C THR A 141 23.92 8.77 9.51
N ALA A 142 24.07 9.60 8.47
CA ALA A 142 24.86 10.82 8.54
C ALA A 142 24.38 11.75 9.67
N SER A 143 25.31 12.14 10.54
CA SER A 143 25.06 13.03 11.69
C SER A 143 25.13 14.51 11.33
N ALA A 144 25.93 14.86 10.31
CA ALA A 144 26.04 16.22 9.82
C ALA A 144 24.83 16.61 8.94
N PRO A 145 24.44 17.89 8.89
CA PRO A 145 23.36 18.35 8.01
C PRO A 145 23.60 18.00 6.53
N PHE A 146 22.80 17.07 6.01
CA PHE A 146 22.93 16.52 4.65
C PHE A 146 22.20 17.38 3.61
N GLY A 147 22.91 17.74 2.54
CA GLY A 147 22.47 18.67 1.50
C GLY A 147 22.61 18.11 0.07
N ALA A 148 22.15 18.89 -0.91
CA ALA A 148 22.18 18.50 -2.33
C ALA A 148 23.60 18.25 -2.88
N ALA A 149 24.61 18.86 -2.26
CA ALA A 149 26.02 18.67 -2.61
C ALA A 149 26.62 17.36 -2.06
N ASP A 150 25.94 16.74 -1.09
CA ASP A 150 26.46 15.58 -0.37
C ASP A 150 25.97 14.29 -1.03
N LEU A 151 26.83 13.27 -1.04
CA LEU A 151 26.43 11.91 -1.36
C LEU A 151 27.17 10.95 -0.45
N GLU A 152 28.50 11.06 -0.39
CA GLU A 152 29.36 10.11 0.33
C GLU A 152 30.00 10.79 1.55
N LEU A 153 29.46 10.54 2.75
CA LEU A 153 29.98 11.04 4.03
C LEU A 153 30.43 9.89 4.96
N GLY A 154 30.49 8.66 4.45
CA GLY A 154 30.82 7.46 5.25
C GLY A 154 29.64 6.92 6.07
N GLN A 155 28.41 7.24 5.69
CA GLN A 155 27.20 6.78 6.36
C GLN A 155 26.90 5.29 6.09
N ASP A 156 26.31 4.62 7.10
CA ASP A 156 25.54 3.39 6.94
C ASP A 156 24.06 3.68 6.67
N PHE A 157 23.24 2.64 6.44
CA PHE A 157 21.82 2.77 6.09
C PHE A 157 20.90 2.00 7.04
N HIS A 158 19.70 2.54 7.28
CA HIS A 158 18.72 1.90 8.18
C HIS A 158 17.97 0.74 7.51
N ASN A 159 17.90 0.74 6.18
CA ASN A 159 17.19 -0.28 5.42
C ASN A 159 17.78 -0.45 3.99
N PRO A 160 17.49 -1.57 3.31
CA PRO A 160 17.99 -1.84 1.95
C PRO A 160 17.51 -0.84 0.89
N TYR A 161 16.40 -0.14 1.08
CA TYR A 161 15.92 0.85 0.11
C TYR A 161 16.81 2.10 0.08
N GLU A 162 17.20 2.62 1.25
CA GLU A 162 18.15 3.73 1.36
C GLU A 162 19.47 3.38 0.68
N ALA A 163 20.02 2.20 1.01
CA ALA A 163 21.26 1.71 0.41
C ALA A 163 21.13 1.56 -1.12
N ALA A 164 20.03 0.98 -1.60
CA ALA A 164 19.81 0.82 -3.04
C ALA A 164 19.71 2.18 -3.76
N LYS A 165 18.99 3.16 -3.19
CA LYS A 165 18.89 4.52 -3.75
C LYS A 165 20.23 5.25 -3.74
N TYR A 166 21.01 5.11 -2.67
CA TYR A 166 22.37 5.65 -2.59
C TYR A 166 23.27 5.08 -3.69
N HIS A 167 23.33 3.75 -3.83
CA HIS A 167 24.15 3.12 -4.87
C HIS A 167 23.66 3.45 -6.29
N THR A 168 22.36 3.63 -6.47
CA THR A 168 21.79 4.10 -7.75
C THR A 168 22.31 5.48 -8.11
N GLU A 169 22.39 6.40 -7.14
CA GLU A 169 22.95 7.73 -7.37
C GLU A 169 24.44 7.69 -7.66
N GLN A 170 25.21 6.81 -7.02
CA GLN A 170 26.62 6.60 -7.38
C GLN A 170 26.77 6.14 -8.83
N ASP A 171 25.99 5.13 -9.24
CA ASP A 171 26.01 4.62 -10.61
C ASP A 171 25.63 5.70 -11.63
N LEU A 172 24.59 6.48 -11.37
CA LEU A 172 24.17 7.58 -12.25
C LEU A 172 25.21 8.71 -12.28
N ARG A 173 25.80 9.07 -11.15
CA ARG A 173 26.83 10.11 -11.06
C ARG A 173 28.07 9.72 -11.87
N ALA A 174 28.44 8.44 -11.87
CA ALA A 174 29.52 7.92 -12.71
C ALA A 174 29.20 7.98 -14.22
N GLN A 175 27.93 8.11 -14.60
CA GLN A 175 27.48 8.30 -15.98
C GLN A 175 27.21 9.78 -16.33
N ALA A 176 27.45 10.72 -15.40
CA ALA A 176 27.23 12.13 -15.65
C ALA A 176 28.04 12.63 -16.86
N GLY A 177 27.37 13.30 -17.80
CA GLY A 177 27.97 13.75 -19.06
C GLY A 177 28.08 12.69 -20.15
N LEU A 178 27.72 11.42 -19.88
CA LEU A 178 27.74 10.30 -20.84
C LEU A 178 26.33 9.92 -21.33
N GLY A 179 25.52 10.93 -21.68
CA GLY A 179 24.14 10.74 -22.14
C GLY A 179 23.25 11.94 -21.84
N PRO A 180 21.97 11.73 -21.44
CA PRO A 180 21.06 12.82 -21.11
C PRO A 180 21.59 13.69 -19.96
N ALA A 181 21.11 14.94 -19.88
CA ALA A 181 21.23 15.72 -18.67
C ALA A 181 20.59 14.98 -17.48
N LEU A 182 21.28 14.94 -16.33
CA LEU A 182 20.84 14.19 -15.15
C LEU A 182 20.36 15.12 -14.04
N ASP A 183 19.09 15.02 -13.70
CA ASP A 183 18.51 15.67 -12.53
C ASP A 183 18.05 14.60 -11.53
N VAL A 184 18.56 14.64 -10.30
CA VAL A 184 18.15 13.76 -9.21
C VAL A 184 17.30 14.53 -8.23
N VAL A 185 16.07 14.09 -7.98
CA VAL A 185 15.17 14.70 -7.02
C VAL A 185 15.13 13.83 -5.76
N ARG A 186 15.52 14.40 -4.62
CA ARG A 186 15.63 13.73 -3.31
C ARG A 186 14.55 14.25 -2.35
N PRO A 187 13.31 13.72 -2.39
CA PRO A 187 12.29 14.04 -1.41
C PRO A 187 12.55 13.36 -0.06
N SER A 188 12.16 14.02 1.02
CA SER A 188 11.99 13.40 2.35
C SER A 188 10.66 12.63 2.44
N ILE A 189 10.03 12.54 3.61
CA ILE A 189 8.78 11.78 3.78
C ILE A 189 7.64 12.57 3.13
N VAL A 190 7.14 12.03 2.01
CA VAL A 190 6.08 12.68 1.24
C VAL A 190 4.72 12.47 1.90
N VAL A 191 3.99 13.57 2.08
CA VAL A 191 2.62 13.64 2.61
C VAL A 191 1.72 14.54 1.73
N GLY A 192 0.42 14.42 1.92
CA GLY A 192 -0.60 15.22 1.23
C GLY A 192 -1.16 14.56 -0.05
N GLY A 193 -2.05 15.30 -0.72
CA GLY A 193 -2.75 14.85 -1.92
C GLY A 193 -3.53 13.55 -1.72
N CYS A 194 -3.36 12.62 -2.65
CA CYS A 194 -3.90 11.27 -2.59
C CYS A 194 -2.73 10.31 -2.28
N PRO A 195 -2.57 9.79 -1.06
CA PRO A 195 -1.46 8.90 -0.69
C PRO A 195 -1.69 7.40 -0.97
N LEU A 196 -2.92 6.97 -1.26
CA LEU A 196 -3.29 5.56 -1.50
C LEU A 196 -2.97 5.09 -2.93
N GLY A 197 -1.81 4.48 -3.18
CA GLY A 197 -1.41 4.01 -4.51
C GLY A 197 -2.12 2.73 -4.97
N ASP A 198 -1.64 2.16 -6.07
CA ASP A 198 -2.08 0.82 -6.53
C ASP A 198 -1.90 -0.23 -5.41
N GLY A 199 -2.93 -1.06 -5.18
CA GLY A 199 -2.94 -2.07 -4.11
C GLY A 199 -2.92 -1.50 -2.68
N ASP A 200 -3.41 -0.28 -2.46
CA ASP A 200 -3.50 0.39 -1.15
C ASP A 200 -2.15 0.60 -0.44
N ALA A 201 -1.06 0.58 -1.20
CA ALA A 201 0.25 0.97 -0.70
C ALA A 201 0.21 2.44 -0.28
N VAL A 202 0.68 2.73 0.93
CA VAL A 202 0.72 4.08 1.52
C VAL A 202 2.12 4.38 2.06
N SER A 203 2.48 5.66 2.13
CA SER A 203 3.75 6.06 2.76
C SER A 203 3.75 5.80 4.27
N THR A 204 4.93 5.87 4.88
CA THR A 204 5.20 5.54 6.29
C THR A 204 4.22 6.16 7.29
N VAL A 205 4.00 7.47 7.21
CA VAL A 205 3.14 8.21 8.17
C VAL A 205 1.69 7.71 8.14
N TYR A 206 1.18 7.38 6.95
CA TYR A 206 -0.19 6.87 6.79
C TYR A 206 -0.39 5.47 7.36
N THR A 207 0.68 4.68 7.51
CA THR A 207 0.59 3.38 8.18
C THR A 207 0.24 3.57 9.66
N PHE A 208 0.81 4.57 10.33
CA PHE A 208 0.46 4.91 11.71
C PHE A 208 -0.99 5.41 11.82
N ILE A 209 -1.43 6.28 10.90
CA ILE A 209 -2.82 6.75 10.88
C ILE A 209 -3.79 5.57 10.69
N LYS A 210 -3.49 4.67 9.75
CA LYS A 210 -4.30 3.47 9.47
C LYS A 210 -4.36 2.54 10.69
N ALA A 211 -3.23 2.30 11.36
CA ALA A 211 -3.17 1.46 12.56
C ALA A 211 -3.98 2.04 13.72
N LEU A 212 -3.83 3.34 14.01
CA LEU A 212 -4.56 4.00 15.09
C LEU A 212 -6.07 4.09 14.78
N HIS A 213 -6.43 4.38 13.52
CA HIS A 213 -7.81 4.36 13.07
C HIS A 213 -8.45 2.97 13.25
N PHE A 214 -7.74 1.92 12.86
CA PHE A 214 -8.18 0.54 13.04
C PHE A 214 -8.45 0.21 14.51
N LEU A 215 -7.50 0.50 15.40
CA LEU A 215 -7.65 0.27 16.84
C LEU A 215 -8.86 1.00 17.43
N ARG A 216 -9.08 2.26 17.02
CA ARG A 216 -10.27 3.02 17.41
C ARG A 216 -11.56 2.35 16.95
N GLU A 217 -11.65 1.93 15.69
CA GLU A 217 -12.88 1.32 15.17
C GLU A 217 -13.16 -0.05 15.83
N CYS A 218 -12.11 -0.82 16.18
CA CYS A 218 -12.26 -2.01 17.02
C CYS A 218 -12.84 -1.66 18.40
N ALA A 219 -12.30 -0.64 19.08
CA ALA A 219 -12.79 -0.19 20.39
C ALA A 219 -14.25 0.28 20.36
N ARG A 220 -14.64 1.04 19.32
CA ARG A 220 -16.02 1.48 19.11
C ARG A 220 -16.97 0.31 18.92
N ARG A 221 -16.59 -0.69 18.10
CA ARG A 221 -17.42 -1.87 17.85
C ARG A 221 -17.52 -2.79 19.06
N ASP A 222 -16.44 -2.97 19.82
CA ASP A 222 -16.43 -3.77 21.06
C ASP A 222 -17.36 -3.15 22.12
N THR A 223 -17.32 -1.83 22.25
CA THR A 223 -18.21 -1.05 23.13
C THR A 223 -19.66 -1.15 22.67
N ALA A 224 -19.95 -0.91 21.39
CA ALA A 224 -21.30 -0.96 20.83
C ALA A 224 -21.94 -2.35 20.93
N ARG A 225 -21.14 -3.42 20.89
CA ARG A 225 -21.61 -4.81 21.04
C ARG A 225 -21.69 -5.27 22.50
N GLY A 226 -21.37 -4.41 23.47
CA GLY A 226 -21.43 -4.73 24.91
C GLY A 226 -20.45 -5.82 25.37
N ARG A 227 -19.36 -6.06 24.62
CA ARG A 227 -18.43 -7.17 24.90
C ARG A 227 -17.34 -6.79 25.91
N GLY A 228 -16.87 -5.54 25.90
CA GLY A 228 -15.91 -5.01 26.86
C GLY A 228 -14.53 -5.69 26.89
N ARG A 229 -14.15 -6.42 25.83
CA ARG A 229 -12.87 -7.14 25.77
C ARG A 229 -11.67 -6.18 25.72
N LEU A 230 -11.84 -5.06 25.04
CA LEU A 230 -10.82 -4.02 24.93
C LEU A 230 -10.81 -3.11 26.17
N ALA A 231 -11.95 -2.96 26.84
CA ALA A 231 -12.06 -2.21 28.09
C ALA A 231 -11.18 -2.81 29.20
N ALA A 232 -11.05 -4.15 29.26
CA ALA A 232 -10.15 -4.84 30.17
C ALA A 232 -8.66 -4.48 29.96
N GLN A 233 -8.30 -3.98 28.78
CA GLN A 233 -6.96 -3.47 28.46
C GLN A 233 -6.86 -1.94 28.58
N GLY A 234 -7.88 -1.29 29.15
CA GLY A 234 -7.96 0.16 29.29
C GLY A 234 -8.29 0.90 27.98
N ILE A 235 -8.66 0.17 26.92
CA ILE A 235 -9.02 0.72 25.61
C ILE A 235 -10.53 0.85 25.55
N GLY A 236 -11.04 2.04 25.23
CA GLY A 236 -12.49 2.22 25.18
C GLY A 236 -12.91 3.61 24.77
N VAL A 237 -14.19 3.75 24.44
CA VAL A 237 -14.77 5.04 24.06
C VAL A 237 -15.20 5.80 25.32
N VAL A 238 -14.68 7.01 25.50
CA VAL A 238 -15.05 7.94 26.58
C VAL A 238 -15.60 9.22 25.93
N GLY A 239 -16.92 9.40 26.01
CA GLY A 239 -17.60 10.47 25.28
C GLY A 239 -17.42 10.32 23.77
N THR A 240 -16.84 11.33 23.11
CA THR A 240 -16.55 11.32 21.66
C THR A 240 -15.17 10.77 21.32
N ARG A 241 -14.33 10.48 22.32
CA ARG A 241 -12.93 10.11 22.16
C ARG A 241 -12.69 8.63 22.49
N CYS A 242 -11.66 8.05 21.91
CA CYS A 242 -11.23 6.68 22.18
C CYS A 242 -9.95 6.71 23.02
N ARG A 243 -10.01 6.25 24.27
CA ARG A 243 -8.82 6.03 25.09
C ARG A 243 -8.03 4.85 24.53
N LEU A 244 -6.74 5.06 24.30
CA LEU A 244 -5.80 4.05 23.81
C LEU A 244 -4.49 4.13 24.61
N PRO A 245 -4.32 3.34 25.69
CA PRO A 245 -3.13 3.38 26.55
C PRO A 245 -1.91 2.69 25.89
N LEU A 246 -1.53 3.15 24.71
CA LEU A 246 -0.41 2.67 23.91
C LEU A 246 0.83 3.53 24.19
N ARG A 247 1.92 2.92 24.68
CA ARG A 247 3.22 3.60 24.83
C ARG A 247 4.13 3.30 23.65
N VAL A 248 4.67 4.35 23.05
CA VAL A 248 5.63 4.26 21.94
C VAL A 248 6.97 4.80 22.44
N ALA A 249 8.04 4.03 22.28
CA ALA A 249 9.39 4.53 22.59
C ALA A 249 9.78 5.56 21.53
N ALA A 250 9.90 6.83 21.91
CA ALA A 250 10.37 7.91 21.04
C ALA A 250 10.64 9.18 21.85
N ASP A 251 11.46 10.07 21.33
CA ASP A 251 11.62 11.42 21.88
C ASP A 251 10.57 12.36 21.25
N PRO A 252 9.64 12.96 22.02
CA PRO A 252 8.62 13.86 21.48
C PRO A 252 9.20 15.07 20.73
N ALA A 253 10.41 15.52 21.09
CA ALA A 253 11.08 16.64 20.46
C ALA A 253 11.82 16.25 19.17
N HIS A 254 11.99 14.94 18.91
CA HIS A 254 12.62 14.46 17.69
C HIS A 254 11.83 14.91 16.45
N ARG A 255 12.53 15.24 15.37
CA ARG A 255 11.92 15.80 14.16
C ARG A 255 11.95 14.81 13.01
N LEU A 256 10.81 14.62 12.37
CA LEU A 256 10.68 13.98 11.07
C LEU A 256 10.58 15.03 9.98
N ASP A 257 11.30 14.82 8.89
CA ASP A 257 11.24 15.70 7.73
C ASP A 257 10.09 15.27 6.81
N LEU A 258 8.99 16.04 6.86
CA LEU A 258 7.79 15.83 6.04
C LEU A 258 7.72 16.89 4.94
N VAL A 259 7.43 16.47 3.72
CA VAL A 259 7.29 17.37 2.56
C VAL A 259 5.98 17.14 1.83
N HIS A 260 5.37 18.23 1.35
CA HIS A 260 4.12 18.11 0.61
C HIS A 260 4.38 17.51 -0.78
N VAL A 261 3.49 16.62 -1.25
CA VAL A 261 3.61 16.01 -2.58
C VAL A 261 3.73 17.02 -3.71
N ASP A 262 3.04 18.15 -3.59
CA ASP A 262 3.11 19.24 -4.57
C ASP A 262 4.50 19.90 -4.64
N ASP A 263 5.25 19.96 -3.52
CA ASP A 263 6.62 20.50 -3.55
C ASP A 263 7.54 19.58 -4.36
N VAL A 264 7.35 18.26 -4.24
CA VAL A 264 8.10 17.26 -5.02
C VAL A 264 7.71 17.35 -6.50
N VAL A 265 6.42 17.42 -6.79
CA VAL A 265 5.90 17.55 -8.15
C VAL A 265 6.38 18.83 -8.83
N ASP A 266 6.28 19.96 -8.13
CA ASP A 266 6.76 21.25 -8.64
C ASP A 266 8.26 21.19 -8.92
N THR A 267 9.05 20.59 -8.02
CA THR A 267 10.50 20.45 -8.22
C THR A 267 10.83 19.61 -9.45
N VAL A 268 10.08 18.54 -9.72
CA VAL A 268 10.26 17.74 -10.94
C VAL A 268 9.92 18.56 -12.18
N VAL A 269 8.84 19.36 -12.15
CA VAL A 269 8.46 20.24 -13.28
C VAL A 269 9.52 21.32 -13.50
N ASP A 270 10.02 21.94 -12.44
CA ASP A 270 11.11 22.92 -12.52
C ASP A 270 12.39 22.26 -13.05
N ALA A 271 12.68 21.03 -12.61
CA ALA A 271 13.79 20.23 -13.12
C ALA A 271 13.60 19.79 -14.57
N LEU A 272 12.39 19.80 -15.15
CA LEU A 272 12.17 19.60 -16.59
C LEU A 272 12.38 20.90 -17.38
N ALA A 273 12.12 22.06 -16.78
CA ALA A 273 12.28 23.38 -17.40
C ALA A 273 13.69 23.98 -17.27
N ALA A 274 14.49 23.52 -16.30
CA ALA A 274 15.83 24.05 -16.04
C ALA A 274 16.78 23.88 -17.24
N PRO A 275 17.88 24.64 -17.35
CA PRO A 275 18.93 24.35 -18.33
C PRO A 275 19.52 22.93 -18.12
N PRO A 276 19.95 22.23 -19.18
CA PRO A 276 20.59 20.93 -19.04
C PRO A 276 21.88 21.04 -18.21
N ALA A 277 22.14 20.06 -17.36
CA ALA A 277 23.38 19.90 -16.62
C ALA A 277 23.83 18.44 -16.65
N ALA A 278 25.13 18.20 -16.65
CA ALA A 278 25.68 16.85 -16.59
C ALA A 278 25.22 16.10 -15.33
N TRP A 279 25.06 16.82 -14.23
CA TRP A 279 24.56 16.33 -12.94
C TRP A 279 23.99 17.48 -12.12
N ARG A 280 22.76 17.31 -11.63
CA ARG A 280 22.11 18.25 -10.70
C ARG A 280 21.30 17.48 -9.67
N VAL A 281 21.40 17.89 -8.41
CA VAL A 281 20.60 17.32 -7.32
C VAL A 281 19.65 18.39 -6.79
N HIS A 282 18.38 18.02 -6.65
CA HIS A 282 17.33 18.83 -6.05
C HIS A 282 16.90 18.17 -4.75
N GLN A 283 17.26 18.75 -3.62
CA GLN A 283 16.81 18.27 -2.32
C GLN A 283 15.48 18.91 -1.95
N VAL A 284 14.50 18.06 -1.63
CA VAL A 284 13.11 18.47 -1.38
C VAL A 284 12.72 18.03 0.02
N THR A 285 13.06 18.88 0.99
CA THR A 285 12.88 18.64 2.43
C THR A 285 11.98 19.72 3.03
N GLY A 286 11.28 19.37 4.10
CA GLY A 286 10.37 20.23 4.83
C GLY A 286 11.01 20.97 5.99
N PRO A 287 10.22 21.76 6.73
CA PRO A 287 10.71 22.52 7.89
C PRO A 287 11.02 21.66 9.13
N GLY A 288 10.79 20.34 9.08
CA GLY A 288 10.89 19.41 10.21
C GLY A 288 9.69 19.49 11.15
N THR A 289 8.91 18.41 11.23
CA THR A 289 7.75 18.25 12.13
C THR A 289 8.17 17.42 13.34
N THR A 290 7.91 17.90 14.56
CA THR A 290 8.21 17.11 15.76
C THR A 290 7.31 15.89 15.86
N LEU A 291 7.79 14.83 16.52
CA LEU A 291 6.97 13.65 16.77
C LEU A 291 5.72 13.99 17.58
N ASP A 292 5.80 14.93 18.52
CA ASP A 292 4.63 15.34 19.31
C ASP A 292 3.60 16.13 18.50
N GLU A 293 4.02 17.01 17.58
CA GLU A 293 3.11 17.66 16.61
C GLU A 293 2.43 16.61 15.73
N LEU A 294 3.20 15.65 15.21
CA LEU A 294 2.67 14.55 14.39
C LEU A 294 1.66 13.70 15.16
N ARG A 295 2.02 13.28 16.38
CA ARG A 295 1.14 12.51 17.27
C ARG A 295 -0.13 13.29 17.56
N SER A 296 -0.02 14.55 17.99
CA SER A 296 -1.16 15.38 18.38
C SER A 296 -2.11 15.58 17.22
N GLY A 297 -1.63 15.97 16.03
CA GLY A 297 -2.49 16.17 14.86
C GLY A 297 -3.23 14.90 14.41
N ILE A 298 -2.58 13.73 14.46
CA ILE A 298 -3.22 12.44 14.16
C ILE A 298 -4.27 12.09 15.23
N CYS A 299 -3.92 12.23 16.52
CA CYS A 299 -4.79 11.87 17.64
C CYS A 299 -6.02 12.78 17.72
N GLU A 300 -5.87 14.08 17.45
CA GLU A 300 -6.98 15.02 17.36
C GLU A 300 -7.94 14.64 16.24
N THR A 301 -7.38 14.36 15.06
CA THR A 301 -8.17 13.98 13.88
C THR A 301 -8.95 12.68 14.10
N LEU A 302 -8.33 11.70 14.75
CA LEU A 302 -8.96 10.43 15.06
C LEU A 302 -9.80 10.47 16.35
N ALA A 303 -9.80 11.56 17.10
CA ALA A 303 -10.38 11.64 18.45
C ALA A 303 -9.88 10.49 19.36
N ILE A 304 -8.55 10.31 19.45
CA ILE A 304 -7.91 9.29 20.29
C ILE A 304 -7.13 9.96 21.42
N ASP A 305 -7.27 9.41 22.63
CA ASP A 305 -6.42 9.75 23.78
C ASP A 305 -5.31 8.71 23.92
N GLY A 306 -4.18 9.00 23.27
CA GLY A 306 -3.05 8.12 23.06
C GLY A 306 -2.74 7.93 21.56
N PRO A 307 -1.59 7.35 21.16
CA PRO A 307 -0.50 6.85 21.99
C PRO A 307 0.22 7.96 22.77
N ARG A 308 1.08 7.59 23.72
CA ARG A 308 2.00 8.50 24.42
C ARG A 308 3.44 8.09 24.14
N PHE A 309 4.31 9.07 24.00
CA PHE A 309 5.73 8.81 23.92
C PHE A 309 6.32 8.53 25.30
N VAL A 310 7.23 7.57 25.36
CA VAL A 310 8.00 7.21 26.55
C VAL A 310 9.47 7.08 26.18
N ALA A 311 10.34 7.23 27.18
CA ALA A 311 11.77 6.98 27.00
C ALA A 311 12.04 5.54 26.54
N ALA A 312 13.10 5.35 25.75
CA ALA A 312 13.44 4.05 25.17
C ALA A 312 13.82 3.00 26.23
N ASP A 313 14.40 3.45 27.34
CA ASP A 313 14.82 2.67 28.52
C ASP A 313 13.69 2.44 29.53
N ASN A 314 12.43 2.74 29.17
CA ASN A 314 11.30 2.53 30.06
C ASN A 314 11.21 1.05 30.48
N ALA A 315 11.49 0.79 31.76
CA ALA A 315 11.58 -0.54 32.34
C ALA A 315 10.23 -1.28 32.49
N ALA A 316 9.10 -0.58 32.30
CA ALA A 316 7.79 -1.20 32.48
C ALA A 316 7.45 -2.17 31.32
N PRO A 317 7.00 -3.41 31.62
CA PRO A 317 6.75 -4.43 30.59
C PRO A 317 5.80 -3.95 29.48
N ARG A 318 6.10 -4.32 28.23
CA ARG A 318 5.22 -4.02 27.08
C ARG A 318 3.98 -4.90 27.10
N THR A 319 2.81 -4.30 26.92
CA THR A 319 1.54 -5.00 26.74
C THR A 319 1.49 -5.74 25.39
N ARG A 320 0.57 -6.69 25.22
CA ARG A 320 0.40 -7.39 23.93
C ARG A 320 0.07 -6.43 22.78
N LEU A 321 -0.75 -5.41 23.04
CA LEU A 321 -1.06 -4.37 22.07
C LEU A 321 0.21 -3.60 21.64
N GLU A 322 1.03 -3.20 22.61
CA GLU A 322 2.30 -2.51 22.35
C GLU A 322 3.24 -3.39 21.52
N GLN A 323 3.42 -4.65 21.89
CA GLN A 323 4.26 -5.59 21.13
C GLN A 323 3.79 -5.77 19.68
N GLN A 324 2.47 -5.83 19.46
CA GLN A 324 1.91 -5.95 18.12
C GLN A 324 2.06 -4.66 17.32
N PHE A 325 1.84 -3.50 17.96
CA PHE A 325 2.09 -2.20 17.34
C PHE A 325 3.56 -2.04 16.96
N ASP A 326 4.49 -2.40 17.85
CA ASP A 326 5.92 -2.41 17.61
C ASP A 326 6.28 -3.35 16.46
N ARG A 327 5.66 -4.53 16.36
CA ARG A 327 5.87 -5.47 15.24
C ARG A 327 5.44 -4.88 13.90
N ILE A 328 4.25 -4.27 13.83
CA ILE A 328 3.70 -3.68 12.59
C ILE A 328 4.51 -2.44 12.17
N THR A 329 5.04 -1.70 13.14
CA THR A 329 5.77 -0.45 12.90
C THR A 329 7.28 -0.61 12.94
N ARG A 330 7.79 -1.83 13.19
CA ARG A 330 9.21 -2.16 13.40
C ARG A 330 10.13 -1.55 12.34
N VAL A 331 9.70 -1.64 11.10
CA VAL A 331 10.40 -1.14 9.92
C VAL A 331 10.65 0.38 9.97
N TYR A 332 9.86 1.12 10.74
CA TYR A 332 9.94 2.57 10.87
C TYR A 332 10.51 3.05 12.21
N GLN A 333 10.71 2.14 13.17
CA GLN A 333 11.26 2.45 14.50
C GLN A 333 12.60 3.22 14.46
N PRO A 334 13.55 2.91 13.54
CA PRO A 334 14.81 3.68 13.48
C PRO A 334 14.59 5.19 13.34
N TYR A 335 13.58 5.62 12.58
CA TYR A 335 13.29 7.04 12.35
C TYR A 335 12.62 7.75 13.53
N LEU A 336 12.10 7.00 14.51
CA LEU A 336 11.56 7.60 15.74
C LEU A 336 12.66 8.06 16.70
N HIS A 337 13.89 7.61 16.46
CA HIS A 337 15.06 7.89 17.30
C HIS A 337 16.17 8.60 16.52
N HIS A 338 16.35 8.22 15.26
CA HIS A 338 17.46 8.63 14.40
C HIS A 338 16.95 8.97 13.00
N ALA A 339 16.51 10.21 12.81
CA ALA A 339 16.32 10.81 11.50
C ALA A 339 17.53 11.68 11.12
N PRO A 340 17.99 11.65 9.85
CA PRO A 340 19.02 12.57 9.37
C PRO A 340 18.59 14.02 9.51
N CYS A 341 19.54 14.89 9.83
CA CYS A 341 19.34 16.33 9.73
C CYS A 341 19.56 16.76 8.28
N PHE A 342 18.61 17.49 7.68
CA PHE A 342 18.75 17.99 6.32
C PHE A 342 19.01 19.48 6.29
N ARG A 343 19.91 19.93 5.40
CA ARG A 343 20.04 21.35 5.09
C ARG A 343 18.82 21.79 4.28
N LEU A 344 18.16 22.85 4.73
CA LEU A 344 17.07 23.45 3.98
C LEU A 344 17.59 23.92 2.61
N PRO A 345 16.86 23.63 1.52
CA PRO A 345 17.26 24.09 0.20
C PRO A 345 17.21 25.62 0.12
N ALA A 346 18.20 26.22 -0.54
CA ALA A 346 18.26 27.67 -0.75
C ALA A 346 17.17 28.21 -1.71
N GLY A 347 16.44 27.30 -2.38
CA GLY A 347 15.42 27.62 -3.39
C GLY A 347 14.00 27.74 -2.84
N ARG A 348 13.08 26.94 -3.39
CA ARG A 348 11.65 26.95 -2.99
C ARG A 348 11.54 26.67 -1.50
N ARG A 349 10.86 27.56 -0.77
CA ARG A 349 10.47 27.29 0.62
C ARG A 349 9.39 26.20 0.62
N PRO A 350 9.57 25.13 1.42
CA PRO A 350 8.59 24.05 1.49
C PRO A 350 7.24 24.56 1.99
N ARG A 351 6.15 23.97 1.50
CA ARG A 351 4.80 24.26 1.99
C ARG A 351 4.69 23.84 3.47
N PRO A 352 3.88 24.56 4.27
CA PRO A 352 3.64 24.16 5.66
C PRO A 352 2.93 22.80 5.72
N ILE A 353 3.25 22.02 6.75
CA ILE A 353 2.65 20.70 6.97
C ILE A 353 1.57 20.82 8.04
N ASP A 354 0.31 20.64 7.65
CA ASP A 354 -0.81 20.48 8.57
C ASP A 354 -1.14 18.99 8.71
N VAL A 355 -0.69 18.41 9.84
CA VAL A 355 -0.89 17.01 10.17
C VAL A 355 -2.36 16.62 10.22
N ALA A 356 -3.19 17.48 10.80
CA ALA A 356 -4.60 17.20 10.96
C ALA A 356 -5.32 17.24 9.61
N ALA A 357 -4.96 18.19 8.74
CA ALA A 357 -5.53 18.30 7.40
C ALA A 357 -5.24 17.07 6.54
N PHE A 358 -3.97 16.65 6.42
CA PHE A 358 -3.67 15.47 5.59
C PHE A 358 -4.20 14.17 6.21
N SER A 359 -4.30 14.09 7.54
CA SER A 359 -4.92 12.95 8.23
C SER A 359 -6.42 12.85 7.91
N ARG A 360 -7.15 13.97 7.93
CA ARG A 360 -8.56 14.02 7.53
C ARG A 360 -8.74 13.62 6.07
N ALA A 361 -7.94 14.19 5.18
CA ALA A 361 -7.99 13.88 3.75
C ALA A 361 -7.76 12.38 3.50
N PHE A 362 -6.80 11.77 4.20
CA PHE A 362 -6.56 10.33 4.11
C PHE A 362 -7.75 9.50 4.61
N LEU A 363 -8.36 9.85 5.74
CA LEU A 363 -9.55 9.16 6.26
C LEU A 363 -10.74 9.28 5.32
N THR A 364 -10.97 10.47 4.76
CA THR A 364 -11.99 10.70 3.73
C THR A 364 -11.75 9.79 2.54
N GLN A 365 -10.51 9.66 2.04
CA GLN A 365 -10.23 8.76 0.92
C GLN A 365 -10.42 7.28 1.26
N MET A 366 -10.12 6.87 2.50
CA MET A 366 -10.46 5.52 2.97
C MET A 366 -11.97 5.30 3.06
N GLY A 367 -12.75 6.35 3.38
CA GLY A 367 -14.21 6.32 3.50
C GLY A 367 -14.97 6.47 2.18
N ASP A 368 -14.52 7.32 1.25
CA ASP A 368 -15.19 7.65 -0.01
C ASP A 368 -15.03 6.55 -1.08
N ARG A 369 -14.13 5.59 -0.89
CA ARG A 369 -14.18 4.32 -1.64
C ARG A 369 -15.36 3.43 -1.21
N ALA A 370 -16.04 3.76 -0.11
CA ALA A 370 -17.28 3.14 0.34
C ALA A 370 -18.51 3.95 -0.12
N GLY A 371 -18.71 4.05 -1.43
CA GLY A 371 -20.01 4.44 -1.97
C GLY A 371 -21.09 3.48 -1.44
N ASN A 372 -21.89 3.96 -0.49
CA ASN A 372 -23.07 3.37 0.14
C ASN A 372 -22.91 2.11 1.01
N GLY A 373 -23.04 2.31 2.33
CA GLY A 373 -23.57 1.30 3.25
C GLY A 373 -22.63 0.88 4.37
N ALA A 374 -23.17 0.88 5.58
CA ALA A 374 -22.53 0.44 6.82
C ALA A 374 -21.71 -0.85 6.69
N GLY A 375 -20.46 -0.81 7.18
CA GLY A 375 -19.76 -1.98 7.72
C GLY A 375 -19.18 -2.97 6.72
N ALA A 376 -18.18 -2.58 5.93
CA ALA A 376 -17.33 -3.52 5.21
C ALA A 376 -16.00 -2.86 4.84
N GLY A 377 -14.87 -3.39 5.32
CA GLY A 377 -13.57 -2.85 4.90
C GLY A 377 -12.37 -3.54 5.55
N VAL A 378 -12.54 -4.16 6.71
CA VAL A 378 -11.45 -4.88 7.39
C VAL A 378 -11.43 -6.36 6.99
N GLY A 379 -12.57 -7.04 6.86
CA GLY A 379 -12.63 -8.42 6.33
C GLY A 379 -11.99 -8.59 4.95
N ALA A 380 -12.21 -7.65 4.02
CA ALA A 380 -11.57 -7.65 2.69
C ALA A 380 -10.05 -7.42 2.77
N LEU A 381 -9.60 -6.58 3.71
CA LEU A 381 -8.18 -6.33 3.95
C LEU A 381 -7.48 -7.55 4.55
N ALA A 382 -8.12 -8.25 5.50
CA ALA A 382 -7.60 -9.47 6.10
C ALA A 382 -7.49 -10.62 5.08
N LEU A 383 -8.49 -10.78 4.20
CA LEU A 383 -8.46 -11.73 3.10
C LEU A 383 -7.40 -11.36 2.04
N ALA A 384 -7.22 -10.07 1.74
CA ALA A 384 -6.18 -9.61 0.82
C ALA A 384 -4.76 -9.83 1.35
N VAL A 385 -4.56 -9.72 2.67
CA VAL A 385 -3.29 -10.09 3.34
C VAL A 385 -3.03 -11.60 3.24
N ALA A 386 -4.08 -12.42 3.30
CA ALA A 386 -4.03 -13.86 3.07
C ALA A 386 -4.06 -14.27 1.58
N GLY A 387 -3.94 -13.32 0.64
CA GLY A 387 -3.88 -13.63 -0.80
C GLY A 387 -5.19 -14.08 -1.45
N VAL A 388 -6.33 -13.96 -0.77
CA VAL A 388 -7.65 -14.40 -1.28
C VAL A 388 -8.31 -13.30 -2.10
N ARG A 389 -8.52 -13.53 -3.41
CA ARG A 389 -9.14 -12.55 -4.33
C ARG A 389 -10.35 -13.07 -5.06
N GLU A 390 -10.40 -14.38 -5.31
CA GLU A 390 -11.50 -15.10 -5.97
C GLU A 390 -11.92 -16.34 -5.16
N PRO A 391 -13.11 -16.94 -5.41
CA PRO A 391 -13.58 -18.13 -4.68
C PRO A 391 -12.58 -19.28 -4.70
N ARG A 392 -11.84 -19.45 -5.80
CA ARG A 392 -10.79 -20.47 -5.92
C ARG A 392 -9.64 -20.25 -4.95
N ASP A 393 -9.22 -19.00 -4.72
CA ASP A 393 -8.19 -18.69 -3.73
C ASP A 393 -8.68 -18.99 -2.32
N TYR A 394 -9.95 -18.72 -2.03
CA TYR A 394 -10.54 -19.03 -0.72
C TYR A 394 -10.48 -20.53 -0.42
N PHE A 395 -10.92 -21.37 -1.37
CA PHE A 395 -10.88 -22.82 -1.19
C PHE A 395 -9.45 -23.36 -1.10
N ARG A 396 -8.52 -22.80 -1.89
CA ARG A 396 -7.09 -23.14 -1.80
C ARG A 396 -6.53 -22.82 -0.41
N ALA A 397 -6.68 -21.58 0.05
CA ALA A 397 -6.17 -21.12 1.35
C ALA A 397 -6.80 -21.90 2.53
N LEU A 398 -8.07 -22.30 2.41
CA LEU A 398 -8.77 -23.11 3.42
C LEU A 398 -8.19 -24.53 3.51
N VAL A 399 -7.85 -25.14 2.36
CA VAL A 399 -7.30 -26.51 2.29
C VAL A 399 -5.83 -26.54 2.68
N GLU A 400 -5.06 -25.52 2.30
CA GLU A 400 -3.66 -25.33 2.70
C GLU A 400 -3.53 -24.93 4.19
N GLY A 401 -4.66 -24.62 4.85
CA GLY A 401 -4.71 -24.30 6.27
C GLY A 401 -4.08 -22.94 6.59
N GLU A 402 -4.07 -22.03 5.62
CA GLU A 402 -3.66 -20.63 5.72
C GLU A 402 -4.78 -19.76 6.33
N ILE A 403 -6.03 -20.20 6.15
CA ILE A 403 -7.21 -19.60 6.78
C ILE A 403 -8.09 -20.68 7.40
N GLY A 404 -8.76 -20.36 8.51
CA GLY A 404 -9.81 -21.20 9.08
C GLY A 404 -9.30 -22.41 9.88
N ARG A 405 -7.99 -22.52 10.12
CA ARG A 405 -7.36 -23.59 10.91
C ARG A 405 -7.96 -23.69 12.31
N HIS A 406 -8.13 -22.58 13.01
CA HIS A 406 -8.73 -22.57 14.36
C HIS A 406 -10.23 -22.88 14.32
N PHE A 407 -10.93 -22.42 13.29
CA PHE A 407 -12.34 -22.76 13.09
C PHE A 407 -12.52 -24.26 12.89
N LEU A 408 -11.74 -24.87 11.99
CA LEU A 408 -11.80 -26.28 11.70
C LEU A 408 -11.39 -27.13 12.92
N ALA A 409 -10.34 -26.74 13.64
CA ALA A 409 -9.91 -27.43 14.85
C ALA A 409 -10.96 -27.40 15.99
N ARG A 410 -11.72 -26.31 16.12
CA ARG A 410 -12.81 -26.20 17.12
C ARG A 410 -14.07 -26.97 16.73
N HIS A 411 -14.17 -27.38 15.47
CA HIS A 411 -15.30 -28.11 14.91
C HIS A 411 -14.82 -29.41 14.25
N ASP A 412 -13.88 -30.10 14.89
CA ASP A 412 -13.29 -31.35 14.40
C ASP A 412 -14.29 -32.52 14.30
N PHE A 413 -15.41 -32.40 15.02
CA PHE A 413 -16.57 -33.28 14.97
C PHE A 413 -17.40 -33.14 13.68
N VAL A 414 -17.15 -32.13 12.85
CA VAL A 414 -17.84 -31.96 11.56
C VAL A 414 -17.19 -32.90 10.53
N ASP A 415 -17.97 -33.88 10.07
CA ASP A 415 -17.62 -34.77 8.96
C ASP A 415 -18.69 -34.65 7.87
N LEU A 416 -18.38 -33.91 6.81
CA LEU A 416 -19.37 -33.47 5.83
C LEU A 416 -18.77 -33.10 4.47
N ARG A 417 -19.41 -33.50 3.38
CA ARG A 417 -19.09 -33.07 2.01
C ARG A 417 -20.10 -32.02 1.54
N VAL A 418 -19.61 -30.80 1.35
CA VAL A 418 -20.42 -29.67 0.89
C VAL A 418 -19.98 -29.27 -0.51
N CYS A 419 -20.93 -29.23 -1.44
CA CYS A 419 -20.70 -28.67 -2.77
C CYS A 419 -21.15 -27.21 -2.82
N PHE A 420 -20.29 -26.34 -3.33
CA PHE A 420 -20.61 -24.96 -3.68
C PHE A 420 -20.68 -24.86 -5.20
N ARG A 421 -21.89 -24.74 -5.73
CA ARG A 421 -22.18 -24.49 -7.14
C ARG A 421 -22.30 -22.99 -7.34
N LEU A 422 -21.25 -22.39 -7.85
CA LEU A 422 -21.16 -20.95 -8.04
C LEU A 422 -21.56 -20.56 -9.46
N GLY A 423 -22.44 -19.55 -9.58
CA GLY A 423 -22.81 -18.90 -10.84
C GLY A 423 -22.04 -17.60 -11.11
N GLY A 424 -22.22 -17.00 -12.28
CA GLY A 424 -21.62 -15.71 -12.67
C GLY A 424 -20.25 -15.81 -13.36
N GLU A 425 -19.46 -14.73 -13.32
CA GLU A 425 -18.18 -14.62 -14.03
C GLU A 425 -17.13 -15.66 -13.61
N GLN A 426 -17.23 -16.18 -12.37
CA GLN A 426 -16.31 -17.18 -11.81
C GLN A 426 -17.02 -18.50 -11.50
N ALA A 427 -17.94 -18.90 -12.38
CA ALA A 427 -18.74 -20.10 -12.20
C ALA A 427 -17.88 -21.37 -12.06
N GLY A 428 -18.34 -22.28 -11.20
CA GLY A 428 -17.69 -23.56 -10.96
C GLY A 428 -18.27 -24.29 -9.76
N ASP A 429 -18.25 -25.62 -9.85
CA ASP A 429 -18.65 -26.51 -8.76
C ASP A 429 -17.38 -26.89 -7.97
N THR A 430 -17.35 -26.56 -6.68
CA THR A 430 -16.27 -26.97 -5.78
C THR A 430 -16.86 -27.78 -4.64
N THR A 431 -16.43 -29.03 -4.52
CA THR A 431 -16.82 -29.89 -3.40
C THR A 431 -15.69 -29.97 -2.39
N VAL A 432 -16.00 -29.60 -1.15
CA VAL A 432 -15.06 -29.63 -0.03
C VAL A 432 -15.53 -30.69 0.96
N HIS A 433 -14.63 -31.59 1.34
CA HIS A 433 -14.82 -32.52 2.45
C HIS A 433 -14.22 -31.92 3.71
N PHE A 434 -15.06 -31.63 4.69
CA PHE A 434 -14.67 -31.27 6.04
C PHE A 434 -14.61 -32.55 6.85
N SER A 435 -13.46 -32.90 7.41
CA SER A 435 -13.30 -34.10 8.23
C SER A 435 -12.17 -33.93 9.22
N ARG A 436 -12.43 -34.28 10.49
CA ARG A 436 -11.43 -34.29 11.58
C ARG A 436 -10.64 -32.97 11.68
N GLY A 437 -11.36 -31.86 11.58
CA GLY A 437 -10.80 -30.51 11.68
C GLY A 437 -9.89 -30.11 10.52
N ARG A 438 -10.06 -30.73 9.35
CA ARG A 438 -9.40 -30.37 8.09
C ARG A 438 -10.41 -30.22 6.96
N ALA A 439 -10.02 -29.46 5.94
CA ALA A 439 -10.75 -29.34 4.69
C ALA A 439 -9.90 -29.94 3.55
N SER A 440 -10.52 -30.71 2.66
CA SER A 440 -9.88 -31.23 1.45
C SER A 440 -10.81 -31.08 0.25
N LEU A 441 -10.24 -30.89 -0.94
CA LEU A 441 -11.02 -30.89 -2.19
C LEU A 441 -11.37 -32.33 -2.58
N VAL A 442 -12.62 -32.52 -3.00
CA VAL A 442 -13.10 -33.81 -3.55
C VAL A 442 -12.98 -33.77 -5.07
N ASP A 443 -12.38 -34.81 -5.65
CA ASP A 443 -12.24 -34.97 -7.09
C ASP A 443 -13.63 -35.01 -7.77
N PRO A 444 -13.87 -34.23 -8.85
CA PRO A 444 -15.10 -34.30 -9.65
C PRO A 444 -15.49 -35.71 -10.12
N GLY A 445 -14.53 -36.63 -10.27
CA GLY A 445 -14.76 -38.04 -10.63
C GLY A 445 -15.06 -38.98 -9.46
N SER A 446 -15.15 -38.46 -8.23
CA SER A 446 -15.34 -39.26 -7.02
C SER A 446 -16.74 -39.93 -6.98
N PRO A 447 -16.85 -41.22 -6.59
CA PRO A 447 -18.13 -41.91 -6.44
C PRO A 447 -18.95 -41.42 -5.23
N PHE A 448 -18.37 -40.55 -4.40
CA PHE A 448 -18.93 -40.08 -3.15
C PHE A 448 -19.69 -38.75 -3.34
N ALA A 449 -21.02 -38.82 -3.47
CA ALA A 449 -21.91 -37.65 -3.69
C ALA A 449 -21.97 -36.67 -2.50
N ALA A 450 -21.99 -35.36 -2.76
CA ALA A 450 -22.08 -34.34 -1.71
C ALA A 450 -23.34 -34.49 -0.85
N ASP A 451 -23.20 -34.31 0.46
CA ASP A 451 -24.29 -34.46 1.43
C ASP A 451 -25.27 -33.28 1.34
N CYS A 452 -24.77 -32.09 1.01
CA CYS A 452 -25.58 -30.93 0.61
C CYS A 452 -24.87 -30.06 -0.42
N THR A 453 -25.66 -29.26 -1.16
CA THR A 453 -25.16 -28.34 -2.19
C THR A 453 -25.77 -26.96 -2.04
N TYR A 454 -24.91 -25.94 -1.95
CA TYR A 454 -25.28 -24.53 -2.03
C TYR A 454 -25.18 -24.04 -3.47
N VAL A 455 -26.22 -23.36 -3.95
CA VAL A 455 -26.25 -22.72 -5.26
C VAL A 455 -26.41 -21.22 -5.07
N LEU A 456 -25.44 -20.43 -5.53
CA LEU A 456 -25.36 -18.97 -5.36
C LEU A 456 -24.40 -18.33 -6.35
N ASP A 457 -24.47 -17.01 -6.54
CA ASP A 457 -23.53 -16.28 -7.39
C ASP A 457 -22.15 -16.11 -6.73
N SER A 458 -21.09 -16.11 -7.54
CA SER A 458 -19.70 -15.94 -7.08
C SER A 458 -19.48 -14.63 -6.31
N ASP A 459 -20.11 -13.54 -6.74
CA ASP A 459 -20.04 -12.24 -6.05
C ASP A 459 -20.71 -12.30 -4.67
N LEU A 460 -21.85 -12.98 -4.58
CA LEU A 460 -22.54 -13.18 -3.31
C LEU A 460 -21.72 -14.06 -2.37
N PHE A 461 -21.07 -15.10 -2.90
CA PHE A 461 -20.15 -15.94 -2.15
C PHE A 461 -18.99 -15.13 -1.57
N MET A 462 -18.32 -14.31 -2.39
CA MET A 462 -17.20 -13.48 -1.92
C MET A 462 -17.63 -12.44 -0.87
N ARG A 463 -18.83 -11.88 -1.00
CA ARG A 463 -19.41 -11.01 0.03
C ARG A 463 -19.67 -11.76 1.34
N ILE A 464 -20.11 -13.02 1.29
CA ILE A 464 -20.30 -13.84 2.49
C ILE A 464 -18.95 -14.13 3.16
N VAL A 465 -17.94 -14.53 2.38
CA VAL A 465 -16.57 -14.79 2.87
C VAL A 465 -15.93 -13.54 3.49
N ALA A 466 -16.18 -12.36 2.91
CA ALA A 466 -15.72 -11.08 3.46
C ALA A 466 -16.53 -10.59 4.68
N GLY A 467 -17.50 -11.37 5.16
CA GLY A 467 -18.36 -11.03 6.29
C GLY A 467 -19.39 -9.92 6.00
N GLN A 468 -19.62 -9.60 4.72
CA GLN A 468 -20.50 -8.54 4.22
C GLN A 468 -21.93 -9.04 3.92
N ALA A 469 -22.16 -10.34 4.05
CA ALA A 469 -23.45 -11.00 3.89
C ALA A 469 -23.49 -12.29 4.74
N ASP A 470 -24.68 -12.74 5.10
CA ASP A 470 -24.90 -13.97 5.88
C ASP A 470 -25.56 -15.03 5.00
N LEU A 471 -25.00 -16.25 5.00
CA LEU A 471 -25.45 -17.36 4.15
C LEU A 471 -26.89 -17.78 4.48
N ARG A 472 -27.27 -17.78 5.77
CA ARG A 472 -28.61 -18.16 6.21
C ARG A 472 -29.65 -17.11 5.83
N SER A 473 -29.34 -15.84 6.04
CA SER A 473 -30.19 -14.73 5.62
C SER A 473 -30.35 -14.67 4.10
N ALA A 474 -29.28 -14.95 3.35
CA ALA A 474 -29.33 -15.02 1.89
C ALA A 474 -30.20 -16.20 1.37
N PHE A 475 -30.24 -17.33 2.09
CA PHE A 475 -31.16 -18.43 1.81
C PHE A 475 -32.63 -18.04 2.03
N PHE A 476 -32.97 -17.44 3.18
CA PHE A 476 -34.34 -16.98 3.43
C PHE A 476 -34.79 -15.84 2.50
N ALA A 477 -33.84 -15.05 1.99
CA ALA A 477 -34.08 -14.05 0.95
C ALA A 477 -34.15 -14.62 -0.49
N GLY A 478 -34.03 -15.94 -0.66
CA GLY A 478 -34.12 -16.62 -1.96
C GLY A 478 -32.91 -16.44 -2.87
N ARG A 479 -31.81 -15.87 -2.37
CA ARG A 479 -30.56 -15.64 -3.13
C ARG A 479 -29.58 -16.82 -3.08
N VAL A 480 -29.82 -17.77 -2.18
CA VAL A 480 -29.09 -19.04 -2.07
C VAL A 480 -30.12 -20.16 -2.15
N ARG A 481 -29.86 -21.19 -2.95
CA ARG A 481 -30.66 -22.43 -2.97
C ARG A 481 -29.86 -23.58 -2.37
N ILE A 482 -30.55 -24.49 -1.69
CA ILE A 482 -29.94 -25.66 -1.04
C ILE A 482 -30.57 -26.94 -1.59
N HIS A 483 -29.73 -27.87 -2.04
CA HIS A 483 -30.08 -29.24 -2.43
C HIS A 483 -29.42 -30.25 -1.50
N GLY A 484 -29.96 -31.48 -1.43
CA GLY A 484 -29.51 -32.51 -0.47
C GLY A 484 -30.10 -32.31 0.93
N ASP A 485 -29.32 -32.62 1.97
CA ASP A 485 -29.76 -32.46 3.36
C ASP A 485 -29.80 -30.98 3.77
N LYS A 486 -31.02 -30.42 3.79
CA LYS A 486 -31.26 -29.00 4.09
C LYS A 486 -31.06 -28.65 5.56
N GLU A 487 -31.38 -29.55 6.48
CA GLU A 487 -31.24 -29.30 7.91
C GLU A 487 -29.76 -29.20 8.26
N LEU A 488 -28.98 -30.14 7.73
CA LEU A 488 -27.55 -30.18 7.88
C LEU A 488 -26.89 -28.96 7.22
N ALA A 489 -27.32 -28.58 6.01
CA ALA A 489 -26.85 -27.37 5.36
C ALA A 489 -27.10 -26.13 6.24
N LEU A 490 -28.31 -25.91 6.74
CA LEU A 490 -28.62 -24.74 7.57
C LEU A 490 -27.79 -24.67 8.86
N LYS A 491 -27.53 -25.82 9.50
CA LYS A 491 -26.65 -25.91 10.68
C LYS A 491 -25.21 -25.54 10.32
N PHE A 492 -24.68 -26.09 9.23
CA PHE A 492 -23.34 -25.78 8.74
C PHE A 492 -23.20 -24.30 8.32
N GLY A 493 -24.21 -23.76 7.63
CA GLY A 493 -24.25 -22.36 7.22
C GLY A 493 -24.27 -21.38 8.40
N ALA A 494 -24.93 -21.74 9.50
CA ALA A 494 -24.88 -20.96 10.74
C ALA A 494 -23.48 -20.96 11.38
N LEU A 495 -22.77 -22.10 11.35
CA LEU A 495 -21.38 -22.18 11.83
C LEU A 495 -20.42 -21.34 10.98
N LEU A 496 -20.54 -21.41 9.65
CA LEU A 496 -19.78 -20.56 8.73
C LEU A 496 -20.09 -19.07 8.91
N GLY A 497 -21.36 -18.71 9.11
CA GLY A 497 -21.76 -17.33 9.38
C GLY A 497 -21.12 -16.75 10.65
N LEU A 498 -21.00 -17.57 11.71
CA LEU A 498 -20.30 -17.18 12.94
C LEU A 498 -18.80 -16.93 12.71
N TYR A 499 -18.16 -17.74 11.86
CA TYR A 499 -16.77 -17.57 11.47
C TYR A 499 -16.55 -16.31 10.63
N TYR A 500 -17.32 -16.11 9.56
CA TYR A 500 -17.12 -14.96 8.65
C TYR A 500 -17.47 -13.62 9.27
N HIS A 501 -18.45 -13.56 10.18
CA HIS A 501 -18.73 -12.35 10.96
C HIS A 501 -17.57 -11.91 11.88
N ARG A 502 -16.60 -12.80 12.12
CA ARG A 502 -15.42 -12.55 12.93
C ARG A 502 -14.12 -12.94 12.21
N ILE A 503 -14.12 -12.97 10.88
CA ILE A 503 -12.94 -13.40 10.11
C ILE A 503 -11.70 -12.57 10.47
N GLU A 504 -11.90 -11.29 10.79
CA GLU A 504 -10.87 -10.38 11.29
C GLU A 504 -10.26 -10.86 12.62
N GLU A 505 -11.07 -11.30 13.59
CA GLU A 505 -10.59 -11.85 14.87
C GLU A 505 -9.86 -13.18 14.66
N HIS A 506 -10.34 -14.03 13.74
CA HIS A 506 -9.75 -15.35 13.48
C HIS A 506 -8.45 -15.31 12.69
N VAL A 507 -8.36 -14.46 11.66
CA VAL A 507 -7.11 -14.25 10.92
C VAL A 507 -6.05 -13.61 11.83
N LEU A 508 -6.45 -12.71 12.74
CA LEU A 508 -5.55 -12.16 13.76
C LEU A 508 -5.08 -13.21 14.78
N GLU A 509 -5.91 -14.18 15.15
CA GLU A 509 -5.52 -15.33 15.99
C GLU A 509 -4.56 -16.28 15.25
N GLU A 510 -4.71 -16.46 13.93
CA GLU A 510 -3.92 -17.37 13.10
C GLU A 510 -2.55 -16.79 12.68
N VAL A 511 -2.43 -15.47 12.58
CA VAL A 511 -1.16 -14.75 12.34
C VAL A 511 -0.35 -14.54 13.64
N ALA A 512 -0.93 -14.90 14.80
CA ALA A 512 -0.32 -14.75 16.13
C ALA A 512 0.37 -16.02 16.67
N VAL A 513 0.31 -17.15 15.94
CA VAL A 513 1.09 -18.38 16.17
C VAL A 513 2.17 -18.48 15.11
#